data_AF-A0A6N8F5U9-F1
#
_entry.id   AF-A0A6N8F5U9-F1
#
_cell.length_a   1.000
_cell.length_b   1.000
_cell.length_c   1.000
_cell.angle_alpha   90.00
_cell.angle_beta   90.00
_cell.angle_gamma   90.00
#
_symmetry.space_group_name_H-M   'P 1'
#
loop_
_entity.id
_entity.type
_entity.pdbx_description
1 polymer ?
#
loop_
_entity_poly.entity_id
_entity_poly.type
_entity_poly.pdbx_seq_one_letter_code
_entity_poly.pdbx_strand_id
1 'polypeptide(L)' 'MRRSHDALTIENLSVDQTTGETHRRHHMTADGYYKGRKIK' A
#
# COMPACT_ATOMS: atom_id res chain seq x y z
N MET A 1 21.30 -23.53 12.77
CA MET A 1 19.93 -22.95 12.80
C MET A 1 19.47 -22.78 11.35
N ARG A 2 18.50 -23.55 10.85
CA ARG A 2 18.21 -23.64 9.39
C ARG A 2 17.20 -22.60 8.88
N ARG A 3 16.31 -22.11 9.75
CA ARG A 3 15.18 -21.22 9.38
C ARG A 3 15.17 -19.88 10.12
N SER A 4 16.33 -19.45 10.64
CA SER A 4 16.43 -18.19 11.40
C SER A 4 16.16 -16.93 10.58
N HIS A 5 16.21 -17.03 9.25
CA HIS A 5 16.05 -15.89 8.34
C HIS A 5 14.81 -16.00 7.44
N ASP A 6 13.92 -16.97 7.69
CA ASP A 6 12.72 -17.22 6.86
C ASP A 6 11.54 -16.30 7.23
N ALA A 7 11.83 -15.07 7.68
CA ALA A 7 10.80 -14.11 8.07
C ALA A 7 10.29 -13.35 6.84
N LEU A 8 8.97 -13.15 6.79
CA LEU A 8 8.35 -12.29 5.79
C LEU A 8 8.43 -10.83 6.24
N THR A 9 8.78 -9.94 5.31
CA THR A 9 8.78 -8.49 5.55
C THR A 9 7.40 -7.93 5.21
N ILE A 10 6.86 -7.09 6.11
CA ILE A 10 5.61 -6.39 5.89
C ILE A 10 5.85 -5.22 4.94
N GLU A 11 4.93 -5.02 4.00
CA GLU A 11 4.98 -3.92 3.04
C GLU A 11 4.49 -2.60 3.66
N ASN A 12 5.06 -1.47 3.23
CA ASN A 12 4.63 -0.15 3.70
C ASN A 12 3.29 0.25 3.08
N LEU A 13 2.26 0.36 3.93
CA LEU A 13 0.92 0.80 3.55
C LEU A 13 0.70 2.28 3.91
N SER A 14 -0.14 2.94 3.12
CA SER A 14 -0.58 4.33 3.30
C SER A 14 -2.10 4.38 3.10
N VAL A 15 -2.74 5.39 3.65
CA VAL A 15 -4.18 5.64 3.46
C VAL A 15 -4.33 6.82 2.49
N ASP A 16 -5.17 6.68 1.48
CA ASP A 16 -5.51 7.78 0.59
C ASP A 16 -6.37 8.81 1.35
N GLN A 17 -6.04 10.09 1.19
CA GLN A 17 -6.67 11.16 1.97
C GLN A 17 -8.12 11.45 1.56
N THR A 18 -8.50 11.10 0.34
CA THR A 18 -9.83 11.42 -0.19
C THR A 18 -10.79 10.25 -0.06
N THR A 19 -10.33 9.03 -0.33
CA THR A 19 -11.18 7.83 -0.24
C THR A 19 -11.08 7.10 1.10
N GLY A 20 -10.02 7.34 1.88
CA GLY A 20 -9.75 6.58 3.11
C GLY A 20 -9.30 5.14 2.85
N GLU A 21 -9.02 4.78 1.59
CA GLU A 21 -8.60 3.43 1.23
C GLU A 21 -7.11 3.21 1.52
N THR A 22 -6.79 2.01 1.99
CA THR A 22 -5.40 1.58 2.19
C THR A 22 -4.78 1.14 0.87
N HIS A 23 -3.63 1.70 0.54
CA HIS A 23 -2.86 1.35 -0.64
C HIS A 23 -1.37 1.20 -0.30
N ARG A 24 -0.61 0.58 -1.21
CA ARG A 24 0.86 0.55 -1.08
C ARG A 24 1.42 1.96 -1.24
N ARG A 25 2.42 2.30 -0.43
CA ARG A 25 3.06 3.62 -0.51
C ARG A 25 3.51 3.90 -1.95
N HIS A 26 3.22 5.11 -2.44
CA HIS A 26 3.50 5.57 -3.81
C HIS A 26 2.79 4.81 -4.95
N HIS A 27 1.84 3.93 -4.64
CA HIS A 27 0.98 3.29 -5.64
C HIS A 27 -0.42 3.91 -5.60
N MET A 28 -1.21 3.67 -6.64
CA MET A 28 -2.62 4.04 -6.68
C MET A 28 -3.45 3.07 -5.83
N THR A 29 -4.61 3.52 -5.35
CA THR A 29 -5.61 2.65 -4.72
C THR A 29 -6.23 1.70 -5.75
N ALA A 30 -6.90 0.65 -5.27
CA ALA A 30 -7.59 -0.30 -6.15
C ALA A 30 -8.69 0.39 -7.00
N ASP A 31 -9.34 1.41 -6.42
CA ASP A 31 -10.37 2.21 -7.07
C ASP A 31 -9.82 3.29 -8.02
N GLY A 32 -8.49 3.37 -8.17
CA GLY A 32 -7.83 4.26 -9.13
C GLY A 32 -7.56 5.66 -8.61
N TYR A 33 -7.51 5.86 -7.28
CA TYR A 33 -7.13 7.14 -6.68
C TYR A 33 -5.63 7.19 -6.39
N TYR A 34 -5.04 8.36 -6.60
CA TYR A 34 -3.68 8.65 -6.18
C TYR A 34 -3.55 10.10 -5.75
N LYS A 35 -3.06 10.31 -4.51
CA LYS A 35 -2.93 11.65 -3.92
C LYS A 35 -4.26 12.42 -4.00
N GLY A 36 -5.36 11.73 -3.71
CA GLY A 36 -6.71 12.30 -3.72
C GLY A 36 -7.30 12.62 -5.10
N ARG A 37 -6.64 12.23 -6.20
CA ARG A 37 -7.16 12.40 -7.56
C ARG A 37 -7.53 11.05 -8.16
N LYS A 38 -8.71 10.99 -8.78
CA LYS A 38 -9.13 9.84 -9.58
C LYS A 38 -8.38 9.85 -10.91
N ILE A 39 -7.51 8.86 -11.11
CA ILE A 39 -6.68 8.72 -12.32
C ILE A 39 -7.38 7.84 -13.37
N LYS A 40 -8.26 6.93 -12.92
CA LYS A 40 -8.99 5.98 -13.78
C LYS A 40 -10.49 6.24 -13.78
#